data_AF-A0A8J7H7I8-F1
#
_entry.id   AF-A0A8J7H7I8-F1
#
_cell.length_a   1.000
_cell.length_b   1.000
_cell.length_c   1.000
_cell.angle_alpha   90.00
_cell.angle_beta   90.00
_cell.angle_gamma   90.00
#
_symmetry.space_group_name_H-M   'P 1'
#
loop_
_entity.id
_entity.type
_entity.pdbx_description
1 polymer ?
#
loop_
_entity_poly.entity_id
_entity_poly.type
_entity_poly.pdbx_seq_one_letter_code
_entity_poly.pdbx_strand_id
1 'polypeptide(L)'
;MAQAVDEALVPVLRRNYTADSYLTDILKEAIRQASERFMNTAFQRNAERLSQRVVSRAESASSEAFVEQINRAIGIDMTALMVSENLVDYVDASIESNVALIKSLSSDYFEDIQMQVFDGILRGDSLTTIVRNLQHVTGATYNRAHLIARDQTAKIQADITSARQQNAGIDRFRWSTSQDVRVSGNPA
;
A
#
# COMPACT_ATOMS: atom_id res chain seq x y z
N MET A 1 -1.96 -6.49 -11.49
CA MET A 1 -2.48 -5.20 -11.98
C MET A 1 -2.09 -4.98 -13.43
N ALA A 2 -0.83 -4.66 -13.76
CA ALA A 2 -0.37 -4.44 -15.14
C ALA A 2 -0.76 -5.56 -16.12
N GLN A 3 -0.47 -6.82 -15.79
CA GLN A 3 -0.83 -7.97 -16.63
C GLN A 3 -2.34 -8.07 -16.91
N ALA A 4 -3.19 -7.81 -15.90
CA ALA A 4 -4.64 -7.88 -16.06
C ALA A 4 -5.17 -6.79 -17.00
N VAL A 5 -4.54 -5.61 -16.95
CA VAL A 5 -4.85 -4.50 -17.87
C VAL A 5 -4.38 -4.81 -19.29
N ASP A 6 -3.17 -5.34 -19.46
CA ASP A 6 -2.65 -5.72 -20.77
C ASP A 6 -3.52 -6.80 -21.44
N GLU A 7 -3.89 -7.84 -20.69
CA GLU A 7 -4.76 -8.92 -21.19
C GLU A 7 -6.14 -8.40 -21.62
N ALA A 8 -6.67 -7.37 -20.95
CA ALA A 8 -7.97 -6.80 -21.25
C ALA A 8 -7.94 -5.78 -22.40
N LEU A 9 -6.92 -4.93 -22.46
CA LEU A 9 -6.85 -3.80 -23.38
C LEU A 9 -6.24 -4.16 -24.73
N VAL A 10 -5.18 -4.99 -24.76
CA VAL A 10 -4.46 -5.32 -26.00
C VAL A 10 -5.36 -5.93 -27.09
N PRO A 11 -6.30 -6.85 -26.80
CA PRO A 11 -7.19 -7.41 -27.81
C PRO A 11 -8.15 -6.37 -28.41
N VAL A 12 -8.64 -5.44 -27.59
CA VAL A 12 -9.61 -4.42 -27.99
C VAL A 12 -8.94 -3.32 -28.81
N LEU A 13 -7.77 -2.87 -28.36
CA LEU A 13 -7.01 -1.79 -29.01
C LEU A 13 -6.39 -2.18 -30.37
N ARG A 14 -6.26 -3.49 -30.66
CA ARG A 14 -5.75 -3.99 -31.96
C ARG A 14 -6.83 -4.08 -33.05
N ARG A 15 -8.11 -4.03 -32.70
CA ARG A 15 -9.22 -4.04 -33.66
C ARG A 15 -9.42 -2.59 -34.13
N ASN A 16 -9.48 -2.36 -35.45
CA ASN A 16 -9.45 -1.04 -36.10
C ASN A 16 -9.98 0.11 -35.24
N TYR A 17 -9.07 1.04 -34.92
CA TYR A 17 -9.27 2.21 -34.09
C TYR A 17 -10.15 3.24 -34.82
N THR A 18 -11.47 3.06 -34.78
CA THR A 18 -12.42 4.12 -35.10
C THR A 18 -13.02 4.60 -33.79
N ALA A 19 -12.80 5.86 -33.46
CA ALA A 19 -13.31 6.51 -32.25
C ALA A 19 -14.84 6.70 -32.32
N ASP A 20 -15.58 5.58 -32.28
CA ASP A 20 -17.02 5.57 -32.14
C ASP A 20 -17.41 5.29 -30.67
N SER A 21 -18.66 5.62 -30.33
CA SER A 21 -19.21 5.37 -28.99
C SER A 21 -19.09 3.89 -28.59
N TYR A 22 -19.22 2.99 -29.57
CA TYR A 22 -19.20 1.55 -29.37
C TYR A 22 -17.84 1.03 -28.85
N LEU A 23 -16.73 1.50 -29.42
CA LEU A 23 -15.39 1.15 -28.96
C LEU A 23 -15.14 1.62 -27.51
N THR A 24 -15.61 2.82 -27.17
CA THR A 24 -15.45 3.35 -25.81
C THR A 24 -16.20 2.53 -24.77
N ASP A 25 -17.39 2.03 -25.11
CA ASP A 25 -18.18 1.18 -24.21
C ASP A 25 -17.55 -0.20 -24.02
N ILE A 26 -17.00 -0.79 -25.09
CA ILE A 26 -16.25 -2.05 -25.00
C ILE A 26 -15.03 -1.90 -24.08
N LEU A 27 -14.28 -0.81 -24.20
CA LEU A 27 -13.08 -0.59 -23.40
C LEU A 27 -13.42 -0.40 -21.92
N LYS A 28 -14.46 0.39 -21.61
CA LYS A 28 -14.97 0.53 -20.23
C LYS A 28 -15.33 -0.83 -19.66
N GLU A 29 -16.07 -1.64 -20.42
CA GLU A 29 -16.49 -2.96 -19.99
C GLU A 29 -15.30 -3.92 -19.80
N ALA A 30 -14.32 -3.89 -20.70
CA ALA A 30 -13.11 -4.71 -20.59
C ALA A 30 -12.29 -4.35 -19.34
N ILE A 31 -12.11 -3.06 -19.04
CA ILE A 31 -11.39 -2.60 -17.85
C ILE A 31 -12.16 -2.98 -16.58
N ARG A 32 -13.48 -2.82 -16.57
CA ARG A 32 -14.34 -3.23 -15.46
C ARG A 32 -14.20 -4.72 -15.17
N GLN A 33 -14.31 -5.57 -16.20
CA GLN A 33 -14.12 -7.01 -16.04
C GLN A 33 -12.71 -7.37 -15.58
N ALA A 34 -11.68 -6.66 -16.05
CA ALA A 34 -10.31 -6.86 -15.59
C ALA A 34 -10.15 -6.52 -14.10
N SER A 35 -10.76 -5.40 -13.67
CA SER A 35 -10.80 -4.98 -12.26
C SER A 35 -11.50 -6.02 -11.39
N GLU A 36 -12.70 -6.47 -11.78
CA GLU A 36 -13.47 -7.49 -11.05
C GLU A 36 -12.72 -8.83 -10.95
N ARG A 37 -12.09 -9.27 -12.05
CA ARG A 37 -11.28 -10.49 -12.06
C ARG A 37 -10.05 -10.37 -11.17
N PHE A 38 -9.40 -9.19 -11.17
CA PHE A 38 -8.24 -8.93 -10.33
C PHE A 38 -8.64 -8.86 -8.85
N MET A 39 -9.71 -8.15 -8.51
CA MET A 39 -10.25 -7.95 -7.17
C MET A 39 -11.18 -9.09 -6.72
N ASN A 40 -10.89 -10.31 -7.15
CA ASN A 40 -11.66 -11.50 -6.76
C ASN A 40 -11.33 -11.97 -5.33
N THR A 41 -12.12 -12.89 -4.79
CA THR A 41 -11.95 -13.43 -3.41
C THR A 41 -10.55 -13.95 -3.07
N ALA A 42 -9.75 -14.39 -4.05
CA ALA A 42 -8.37 -14.77 -3.81
C ALA A 42 -7.49 -13.54 -3.53
N PHE A 43 -7.73 -12.41 -4.22
CA PHE A 43 -7.09 -11.14 -3.93
C PHE A 43 -7.39 -10.65 -2.51
N GLN A 44 -8.65 -10.65 -2.05
CA GLN A 44 -8.93 -10.21 -0.66
C GLN A 44 -8.22 -11.10 0.37
N ARG A 45 -8.25 -12.42 0.19
CA ARG A 45 -7.52 -13.35 1.08
C ARG A 45 -6.00 -13.11 1.05
N ASN A 46 -5.45 -12.80 -0.11
CA ASN A 46 -4.02 -12.51 -0.24
C ASN A 46 -3.65 -11.16 0.39
N ALA A 47 -4.52 -10.15 0.26
CA ALA A 47 -4.35 -8.86 0.92
C ALA A 47 -4.34 -9.02 2.45
N GLU A 48 -5.32 -9.75 3.00
CA GLU A 48 -5.39 -10.05 4.44
C GLU A 48 -4.13 -10.79 4.93
N ARG A 49 -3.71 -11.86 4.23
CA ARG A 49 -2.49 -12.61 4.57
C ARG A 49 -1.22 -11.78 4.45
N LEU A 50 -1.17 -10.83 3.52
CA LEU A 50 -0.04 -9.93 3.38
C LEU A 50 0.01 -8.96 4.56
N SER A 51 -1.12 -8.33 4.88
CA SER A 51 -1.28 -7.42 6.01
C SER A 51 -0.92 -8.09 7.33
N GLN A 52 -1.42 -9.29 7.59
CA GLN A 52 -1.06 -10.10 8.76
C GLN A 52 0.46 -10.33 8.85
N ARG A 53 1.10 -10.77 7.77
CA ARG A 53 2.55 -11.00 7.75
C ARG A 53 3.35 -9.73 7.99
N VAL A 54 2.92 -8.59 7.44
CA VAL A 54 3.59 -7.30 7.66
C VAL A 54 3.49 -6.90 9.12
N VAL A 55 2.30 -6.97 9.71
CA VAL A 55 2.08 -6.60 11.12
C VAL A 55 2.83 -7.54 12.06
N SER A 56 2.78 -8.86 11.86
CA SER A 56 3.54 -9.82 12.70
C SER A 56 5.06 -9.61 12.62
N ARG A 57 5.58 -9.26 11.44
CA ARG A 57 7.02 -8.94 11.29
C ARG A 57 7.40 -7.66 12.01
N ALA A 58 6.58 -6.62 11.89
CA ALA A 58 6.79 -5.37 12.62
C ALA A 58 6.71 -5.60 14.14
N GLU A 59 5.78 -6.44 14.60
CA GLU A 59 5.64 -6.78 16.01
C GLU A 59 6.87 -7.53 16.56
N SER A 60 7.40 -8.49 15.80
CA SER A 60 8.61 -9.24 16.16
C SER A 60 9.84 -8.33 16.18
N ALA A 61 10.05 -7.52 15.14
CA ALA A 61 11.15 -6.56 15.07
C ALA A 61 11.08 -5.51 16.19
N SER A 62 9.86 -5.03 16.51
CA SER A 62 9.64 -4.13 17.63
C SER A 62 9.98 -4.76 18.97
N SER A 63 9.69 -6.05 19.14
CA SER A 63 9.96 -6.79 20.37
C SER A 63 11.47 -6.90 20.61
N GLU A 64 12.23 -7.28 19.58
CA GLU A 64 13.69 -7.36 19.65
C GLU A 64 14.32 -6.01 19.98
N ALA A 65 13.93 -4.95 19.28
CA ALA A 65 14.46 -3.60 19.50
C ALA A 65 14.14 -3.07 20.91
N PHE A 66 12.94 -3.35 21.42
CA PHE A 66 12.52 -2.92 22.75
C PHE A 66 13.32 -3.62 23.87
N VAL A 67 13.50 -4.94 23.75
CA VAL A 67 14.31 -5.72 24.71
C VAL A 67 15.75 -5.22 24.74
N GLU A 68 16.34 -4.96 23.57
CA GLU A 68 17.68 -4.39 23.49
C GLU A 68 17.78 -3.02 24.17
N GLN A 69 16.80 -2.13 23.97
CA GLN A 69 16.77 -0.81 24.58
C GLN A 69 16.68 -0.87 26.11
N ILE A 70 15.80 -1.72 26.66
CA ILE A 70 15.66 -1.89 28.11
C ILE A 70 16.92 -2.49 28.72
N ASN A 71 17.48 -3.53 28.10
CA ASN A 71 18.70 -4.17 28.60
C ASN A 71 19.88 -3.19 28.65
N ARG A 72 20.00 -2.30 27.66
CA ARG A 72 21.01 -1.23 27.66
C ARG A 72 20.75 -0.15 28.72
N ALA A 73 19.49 0.20 28.96
CA ALA A 73 19.12 1.33 29.82
C ALA A 73 19.06 0.97 31.32
N ILE A 74 18.57 -0.22 31.65
CA ILE A 74 18.20 -0.59 33.04
C ILE A 74 18.96 -1.85 33.51
N GLY A 75 19.42 -2.71 32.59
CA GLY A 75 20.14 -3.95 32.94
C GLY A 75 19.27 -5.02 33.63
N ILE A 76 17.94 -4.88 33.57
CA ILE A 76 16.95 -5.81 34.15
C ILE A 76 16.14 -6.42 33.00
N ASP A 77 15.99 -7.75 33.01
CA ASP A 77 15.18 -8.46 32.03
C ASP A 77 13.68 -8.25 32.31
N MET A 78 13.03 -7.40 31.51
CA MET A 78 11.60 -7.10 31.58
C MET A 78 10.76 -7.93 30.59
N THR A 79 11.30 -9.03 30.04
CA THR A 79 10.56 -9.91 29.12
C THR A 79 9.21 -10.37 29.67
N ALA A 80 9.08 -10.53 30.99
CA ALA A 80 7.83 -10.91 31.66
C ALA A 80 6.69 -9.88 31.56
N LEU A 81 6.98 -8.61 31.21
CA LEU A 81 5.99 -7.53 31.05
C LEU A 81 5.55 -7.34 29.59
N MET A 82 6.03 -8.18 28.66
CA MET A 82 5.86 -7.97 27.21
C MET A 82 4.54 -8.48 26.62
N VAL A 83 3.70 -9.19 27.39
CA VAL A 83 2.40 -9.69 26.94
C VAL A 83 1.32 -8.72 27.41
N SER A 84 0.74 -7.96 26.49
CA SER A 84 -0.31 -6.99 26.80
C SER A 84 -1.54 -7.20 25.93
N GLU A 85 -2.71 -7.24 26.57
CA GLU A 85 -4.04 -7.38 25.95
C GLU A 85 -4.33 -6.27 24.93
N ASN A 86 -3.90 -5.03 25.21
CA ASN A 86 -4.10 -3.85 24.35
C ASN A 86 -3.41 -3.91 22.97
N LEU A 87 -2.50 -4.87 22.75
CA LEU A 87 -1.77 -4.98 21.48
C LEU A 87 -2.61 -5.69 20.40
N VAL A 88 -3.55 -6.55 20.80
CA VAL A 88 -4.37 -7.34 19.87
C VAL A 88 -5.30 -6.45 19.06
N ASP A 89 -6.06 -5.57 19.73
CA ASP A 89 -6.99 -4.64 19.06
C ASP A 89 -6.25 -3.71 18.07
N TYR A 90 -5.03 -3.28 18.42
CA TYR A 90 -4.20 -2.47 17.54
C TYR A 90 -3.72 -3.23 16.31
N VAL A 91 -3.28 -4.49 16.50
CA VAL A 91 -2.84 -5.37 15.41
C VAL A 91 -3.99 -5.58 14.43
N ASP A 92 -5.20 -5.84 14.92
CA ASP A 92 -6.38 -6.03 14.07
C ASP A 92 -6.75 -4.77 13.29
N ALA A 93 -6.77 -3.60 13.95
CA ALA A 93 -7.02 -2.32 13.28
C ALA A 93 -5.95 -2.02 12.20
N SER A 94 -4.68 -2.36 12.46
CA SER A 94 -3.58 -2.21 11.50
C SER A 94 -3.74 -3.13 10.29
N ILE A 95 -4.20 -4.36 10.50
CA ILE A 95 -4.52 -5.30 9.42
C ILE A 95 -5.64 -4.74 8.56
N GLU A 96 -6.73 -4.27 9.17
CA GLU A 96 -7.88 -3.70 8.47
C GLU A 96 -7.48 -2.48 7.62
N SER A 97 -6.75 -1.54 8.21
CA SER A 97 -6.24 -0.34 7.53
C SER A 97 -5.37 -0.72 6.32
N ASN A 98 -4.44 -1.65 6.48
CA ASN A 98 -3.59 -2.12 5.38
C ASN A 98 -4.39 -2.79 4.26
N VAL A 99 -5.40 -3.60 4.61
CA VAL A 99 -6.29 -4.22 3.62
C VAL A 99 -7.08 -3.13 2.86
N ALA A 100 -7.58 -2.10 3.55
CA ALA A 100 -8.27 -0.98 2.92
C ALA A 100 -7.36 -0.19 1.97
N LEU A 101 -6.10 0.04 2.35
CA LEU A 101 -5.09 0.70 1.50
C LEU A 101 -4.75 -0.12 0.25
N ILE A 102 -4.60 -1.45 0.38
CA ILE A 102 -4.37 -2.34 -0.76
C ILE A 102 -5.55 -2.31 -1.74
N LYS A 103 -6.78 -2.34 -1.21
CA LYS A 103 -8.01 -2.28 -2.00
C LYS A 103 -8.17 -0.94 -2.72
N SER A 104 -8.01 0.18 -2.01
CA SER A 104 -8.11 1.52 -2.60
C SER A 104 -7.07 1.74 -3.68
N LEU A 105 -5.79 1.42 -3.43
CA LEU A 105 -4.73 1.51 -4.43
C LEU A 105 -5.06 0.73 -5.71
N SER A 106 -5.65 -0.46 -5.57
CA SER A 106 -6.03 -1.29 -6.71
C SER A 106 -7.21 -0.68 -7.48
N SER A 107 -8.21 -0.14 -6.77
CA SER A 107 -9.34 0.55 -7.38
C SER A 107 -8.89 1.80 -8.13
N ASP A 108 -8.11 2.67 -7.46
CA ASP A 108 -7.56 3.91 -8.03
C ASP A 108 -6.78 3.60 -9.33
N TYR A 109 -5.98 2.53 -9.34
CA TYR A 109 -5.23 2.11 -10.52
C TYR A 109 -6.13 1.81 -11.73
N PHE A 110 -7.21 1.04 -11.55
CA PHE A 110 -8.09 0.72 -12.68
C PHE A 110 -8.89 1.93 -13.15
N GLU A 111 -9.24 2.84 -12.24
CA GLU A 111 -9.89 4.12 -12.56
C GLU A 111 -8.97 5.03 -13.37
N ASP A 112 -7.71 5.19 -12.95
CA ASP A 112 -6.70 5.98 -13.65
C ASP A 112 -6.43 5.43 -15.07
N ILE A 113 -6.35 4.10 -15.20
CA ILE A 113 -6.19 3.43 -16.49
C ILE A 113 -7.39 3.72 -17.40
N GLN A 114 -8.62 3.61 -16.88
CA GLN A 114 -9.83 3.92 -17.63
C GLN A 114 -9.84 5.38 -18.13
N MET A 115 -9.49 6.32 -17.25
CA MET A 115 -9.41 7.74 -17.59
C MET A 115 -8.38 8.00 -18.68
N GLN A 116 -7.16 7.46 -18.56
CA GLN A 116 -6.11 7.65 -19.57
C GLN A 116 -6.46 7.05 -20.93
N VAL A 117 -7.09 5.88 -20.96
CA VAL A 117 -7.54 5.27 -22.23
C VAL A 117 -8.61 6.15 -22.89
N PHE A 118 -9.58 6.62 -22.12
CA PHE A 118 -10.68 7.44 -22.64
C PHE A 118 -10.20 8.79 -23.14
N ASP A 119 -9.38 9.49 -22.36
CA ASP A 119 -8.79 10.77 -22.75
C ASP A 119 -7.92 10.63 -23.99
N GLY A 120 -7.14 9.55 -24.09
CA GLY A 120 -6.35 9.25 -25.27
C GLY A 120 -7.21 9.07 -26.53
N ILE A 121 -8.35 8.38 -26.41
CA ILE A 121 -9.28 8.18 -27.52
C ILE A 121 -9.96 9.48 -27.95
N LEU A 122 -10.42 10.28 -27.00
CA LEU A 122 -11.05 11.57 -27.28
C LEU A 122 -10.09 12.55 -27.98
N ARG A 123 -8.80 12.50 -27.64
CA ARG A 123 -7.76 13.31 -28.29
C ARG A 123 -7.32 12.78 -29.66
N GLY A 124 -7.73 11.55 -30.02
CA GLY A 124 -7.25 10.88 -31.22
C GLY A 124 -5.77 10.47 -31.12
N ASP A 125 -5.29 10.18 -29.90
CA ASP A 125 -3.90 9.76 -29.67
C ASP A 125 -3.60 8.44 -30.39
N SER A 126 -2.37 8.31 -30.90
CA SER A 126 -1.92 7.03 -31.46
C SER A 126 -1.90 5.95 -30.38
N LEU A 127 -2.10 4.69 -30.78
CA LEU A 127 -2.00 3.53 -29.88
C LEU A 127 -0.67 3.52 -29.10
N THR A 128 0.44 3.88 -29.76
CA THR A 128 1.75 4.00 -29.12
C THR A 128 1.80 5.05 -28.01
N THR A 129 1.06 6.14 -28.15
CA THR A 129 0.97 7.20 -27.14
C THR A 129 0.11 6.76 -25.96
N ILE A 130 -1.02 6.09 -26.23
CA ILE A 130 -1.89 5.53 -25.19
C ILE A 130 -1.10 4.52 -24.34
N VAL A 131 -0.42 3.55 -24.97
CA VAL A 131 0.39 2.56 -24.26
C VAL A 131 1.46 3.21 -23.38
N ARG A 132 2.13 4.27 -23.88
CA ARG A 132 3.12 5.01 -23.10
C ARG A 132 2.48 5.67 -21.86
N ASN A 133 1.31 6.27 -22.00
CA ASN A 133 0.60 6.90 -20.87
C ASN A 133 0.19 5.86 -19.81
N LEU A 134 -0.25 4.67 -20.23
CA LEU A 134 -0.59 3.58 -19.31
C LEU A 134 0.64 3.07 -18.54
N GLN A 135 1.79 2.96 -19.21
CA GLN A 135 3.05 2.61 -18.55
C GLN A 135 3.44 3.66 -17.50
N HIS A 136 3.24 4.94 -17.81
CA HIS A 136 3.49 6.03 -16.87
C HIS A 136 2.59 5.96 -15.64
N VAL A 137 1.27 5.76 -15.82
CA VAL A 137 0.33 5.56 -14.71
C VAL A 137 0.73 4.37 -13.86
N THR A 138 1.05 3.23 -14.49
CA THR A 138 1.48 2.02 -13.79
C THR A 138 2.72 2.28 -12.92
N GLY A 139 3.69 3.02 -13.45
CA GLY A 139 4.89 3.42 -12.72
C GLY A 139 4.58 4.36 -11.55
N ALA A 140 3.68 5.33 -11.74
CA ALA A 140 3.25 6.24 -10.69
C ALA A 140 2.52 5.50 -9.55
N THR A 141 1.62 4.57 -9.88
CA THR A 141 0.93 3.71 -8.91
C THR A 141 1.92 2.85 -8.13
N TYR A 142 2.94 2.28 -8.79
CA TYR A 142 3.99 1.52 -8.11
C TYR A 142 4.76 2.38 -7.09
N ASN A 143 5.13 3.60 -7.47
CA ASN A 143 5.81 4.53 -6.58
C ASN A 143 4.94 4.92 -5.37
N ARG A 144 3.65 5.20 -5.60
CA ARG A 144 2.69 5.46 -4.53
C ARG A 144 2.55 4.26 -3.59
N ALA A 145 2.44 3.05 -4.14
CA ALA A 145 2.38 1.81 -3.36
C ALA A 145 3.61 1.65 -2.45
N HIS A 146 4.80 1.93 -2.98
CA HIS A 146 6.06 1.87 -2.22
C HIS A 146 6.10 2.90 -1.08
N LEU A 147 5.64 4.13 -1.34
CA LEU A 147 5.54 5.17 -0.31
C LEU A 147 4.57 4.78 0.80
N ILE A 148 3.38 4.29 0.43
CA ILE A 148 2.37 3.79 1.38
C ILE A 148 2.95 2.64 2.20
N ALA A 149 3.59 1.66 1.58
CA ALA A 149 4.16 0.51 2.29
C ALA A 149 5.22 0.94 3.32
N ARG A 150 6.09 1.89 2.97
CA ARG A 150 7.08 2.46 3.89
C ARG A 150 6.44 3.18 5.06
N ASP A 151 5.44 4.03 4.78
CA ASP A 151 4.67 4.76 5.78
C ASP A 151 3.94 3.82 6.75
N GLN A 152 3.22 2.83 6.23
CA GLN A 152 2.50 1.86 7.07
C GLN A 152 3.45 1.04 7.94
N THR A 153 4.60 0.62 7.41
CA THR A 153 5.61 -0.09 8.21
C THR A 153 6.14 0.79 9.36
N ALA A 154 6.43 2.07 9.08
CA ALA A 154 6.92 3.00 10.10
C ALA A 154 5.86 3.28 11.17
N LYS A 155 4.60 3.47 10.78
CA LYS A 155 3.47 3.68 11.70
C LYS A 155 3.23 2.49 12.62
N ILE A 156 3.14 1.29 12.06
CA ILE A 156 2.96 0.05 12.83
C ILE A 156 4.09 -0.10 13.86
N GLN A 157 5.34 0.10 13.43
CA GLN A 157 6.48 0.01 14.33
C GLN A 157 6.42 1.05 15.45
N ALA A 158 6.10 2.31 15.13
CA ALA A 158 5.99 3.39 16.11
C ALA A 158 4.89 3.12 17.14
N ASP A 159 3.72 2.71 16.68
CA ASP A 159 2.57 2.49 17.53
C ASP A 159 2.74 1.25 18.43
N ILE A 160 3.29 0.14 17.92
CA ILE A 160 3.61 -1.04 18.74
C ILE A 160 4.64 -0.66 19.83
N THR A 161 5.65 0.11 19.46
CA THR A 161 6.67 0.59 20.42
C THR A 161 6.03 1.47 21.49
N SER A 162 5.16 2.40 21.09
CA SER A 162 4.43 3.29 21.99
C SER A 162 3.54 2.51 22.97
N ALA A 163 2.75 1.56 22.47
CA ALA A 163 1.91 0.69 23.29
C ALA A 163 2.73 -0.09 24.32
N ARG A 164 3.87 -0.65 23.90
CA ARG A 164 4.78 -1.37 24.83
C ARG A 164 5.38 -0.47 25.90
N GLN A 165 5.83 0.74 25.53
CA GLN A 165 6.36 1.70 26.49
C GLN A 165 5.32 2.10 27.53
N GLN A 166 4.08 2.39 27.10
CA GLN A 166 2.98 2.71 28.00
C GLN A 166 2.66 1.55 28.94
N ASN A 167 2.62 0.31 28.42
CA ASN A 167 2.39 -0.88 29.24
C ASN A 167 3.53 -1.15 30.24
N ALA A 168 4.77 -0.79 29.89
CA ALA A 168 5.92 -0.84 30.80
C ALA A 168 5.94 0.31 31.83
N GLY A 169 4.92 1.18 31.84
CA GLY A 169 4.82 2.30 32.77
C GLY A 169 5.68 3.51 32.40
N ILE A 170 6.17 3.59 31.15
CA ILE A 170 6.91 4.76 30.65
C ILE A 170 5.91 5.85 30.28
N ASP A 171 5.88 6.92 31.06
CA ASP A 171 4.95 8.05 30.92
C ASP A 171 5.49 9.19 30.06
N ARG A 172 6.80 9.16 29.73
CA ARG A 172 7.49 10.22 28.98
C ARG A 172 8.36 9.64 27.88
N PHE A 173 8.23 10.20 26.68
CA PHE A 173 9.14 9.95 25.57
C PHE A 173 9.65 11.28 24.99
N ARG A 174 10.82 11.23 24.34
CA ARG A 174 11.34 12.33 23.51
C ARG A 174 11.57 11.79 22.11
N TRP A 175 10.84 12.33 21.13
CA TRP A 175 11.15 12.05 19.73
C TRP A 175 12.43 12.77 19.34
N SER A 176 13.34 12.04 18.70
CA SER A 176 14.51 12.58 18.04
C SER A 176 14.52 12.09 16.60
N THR A 177 14.69 13.02 15.65
CA THR A 177 14.87 12.67 14.24
C THR A 177 16.34 12.37 13.97
N SER A 178 16.65 11.73 12.85
CA SER A 178 18.04 11.55 12.41
C SER A 178 18.73 12.84 11.97
N GLN A 179 18.00 13.96 11.90
CA GLN A 179 18.46 15.26 11.39
C GLN A 179 19.13 15.16 10.00
N ASP A 180 18.73 14.18 9.18
CA ASP A 180 19.28 14.01 7.84
C ASP A 180 18.45 14.78 6.79
N VAL A 181 18.98 14.82 5.56
CA VAL A 181 18.34 15.48 4.40
C VAL A 181 16.99 14.87 4.00
N ARG A 182 16.59 13.74 4.57
CA ARG A 182 15.30 13.08 4.32
C ARG A 182 14.23 13.47 5.36
N VAL A 183 14.62 14.17 6.43
CA VAL A 183 13.69 14.72 7.42
C VAL A 183 13.05 15.98 6.86
N SER A 184 11.72 16.01 6.78
CA SER A 184 10.99 17.21 6.40
C SER A 184 10.89 18.18 7.59
N GLY A 185 11.15 19.47 7.32
CA GLY A 185 11.24 20.52 8.34
C GLY A 185 12.69 20.91 8.62
N ASN A 186 13.01 22.19 8.45
CA ASN A 186 14.34 22.81 8.46
C ASN A 186 15.40 22.02 9.25
N PRO A 187 16.11 21.08 8.62
CA PRO A 187 17.20 20.36 9.26
C PRO A 187 18.40 21.32 9.28
N ALA A 188 18.95 21.55 10.47
CA ALA A 188 20.04 22.50 10.70
C ALA A 188 21.30 22.16 9.88
#